data_AF-A0A1G2FS53-F1
#
_entry.id   AF-A0A1G2FS53-F1
#
_cell.length_a   1.000
_cell.length_b   1.000
_cell.length_c   1.000
_cell.angle_alpha   90.00
_cell.angle_beta   90.00
_cell.angle_gamma   90.00
#
_symmetry.space_group_name_H-M   'P 1'
#
loop_
_entity.id
_entity.type
_entity.pdbx_description
1 polymer ?
#
loop_
_entity_poly.entity_id
_entity_poly.type
_entity_poly.pdbx_seq_one_letter_code
_entity_poly.pdbx_strand_id
1 'polypeptide(L)'
;MEDPSLVLTIRGRKYTPEFEFFVGRQRIKVCSVQTEIDAGYEGKNQIVLIEAKSAGTENTIIRQLYYPFRQWQNHTKKKVNTLFFEKSHKDDAYSIWKFEFGKIDDYNSIKFVKAGKFKIKER
;
A
#
# COMPACT_ATOMS: atom_id res chain seq x y z
N MET A 1 -0.69 12.32 -5.64
CA MET A 1 -1.80 11.61 -6.33
C MET A 1 -2.71 12.56 -7.09
N GLU A 2 -2.55 13.89 -6.93
CA GLU A 2 -3.25 14.92 -7.74
C GLU A 2 -4.77 14.71 -7.81
N ASP A 3 -5.35 14.31 -6.67
CA ASP A 3 -6.78 14.01 -6.56
C ASP A 3 -7.34 14.71 -5.32
N PRO A 4 -8.05 15.84 -5.50
CA PRO A 4 -8.62 16.61 -4.41
C PRO A 4 -9.85 15.93 -3.78
N SER A 5 -10.36 14.84 -4.36
CA SER A 5 -11.51 14.10 -3.83
C SER A 5 -11.15 13.06 -2.79
N LEU A 6 -9.86 12.87 -2.50
CA LEU A 6 -9.38 11.88 -1.54
C LEU A 6 -9.87 12.20 -0.11
N VAL A 7 -10.66 11.28 0.44
CA VAL A 7 -11.11 11.32 1.83
C VAL A 7 -10.60 10.07 2.54
N LEU A 8 -10.17 10.21 3.79
CA LEU A 8 -9.78 9.08 4.62
C LEU A 8 -11.03 8.24 4.96
N THR A 9 -11.11 7.03 4.42
CA THR A 9 -12.28 6.14 4.62
C THR A 9 -11.93 4.73 5.07
N ILE A 10 -10.65 4.35 5.01
CA ILE A 10 -10.20 2.98 5.25
C ILE A 10 -9.14 2.98 6.35
N ARG A 11 -9.38 2.25 7.44
CA ARG A 11 -8.41 2.04 8.53
C ARG A 11 -8.63 0.71 9.25
N GLY A 12 -7.60 0.27 9.95
CA GLY A 12 -7.67 -0.83 10.90
C GLY A 12 -7.61 -2.20 10.23
N ARG A 13 -8.04 -3.22 10.99
CA ARG A 13 -7.89 -4.61 10.59
C ARG A 13 -9.08 -5.14 9.83
N LYS A 14 -8.82 -5.88 8.76
CA LYS A 14 -9.84 -6.65 8.02
C LYS A 14 -9.29 -7.99 7.60
N TYR A 15 -10.19 -8.95 7.43
CA TYR A 15 -9.85 -10.23 6.82
C TYR A 15 -9.92 -10.13 5.31
N THR A 16 -8.96 -10.75 4.63
CA THR A 16 -8.95 -10.81 3.17
C THR A 16 -10.10 -11.69 2.66
N PRO A 17 -10.69 -11.36 1.49
CA PRO A 17 -11.51 -12.32 0.75
C PRO A 17 -10.63 -13.48 0.27
N GLU A 18 -11.27 -14.50 -0.31
CA GLU A 18 -10.53 -15.52 -1.03
C GLU A 18 -9.90 -14.95 -2.29
N PHE A 19 -8.60 -15.20 -2.48
CA PHE A 19 -7.91 -14.91 -3.73
C PHE A 19 -6.68 -15.79 -3.89
N GLU A 20 -6.19 -15.88 -5.12
CA GLU A 20 -5.01 -16.66 -5.45
C GLU A 20 -3.99 -15.83 -6.25
N PHE A 21 -2.74 -16.24 -6.17
CA PHE A 21 -1.62 -15.61 -6.88
C PHE A 21 -0.42 -16.52 -7.00
N PHE A 22 0.55 -16.10 -7.79
CA PHE A 22 1.84 -16.74 -7.94
C PHE A 22 2.95 -15.98 -7.21
N VAL A 23 3.83 -16.75 -6.56
CA VAL A 23 5.17 -16.32 -6.14
C VAL A 23 6.16 -17.14 -6.94
N GLY A 24 6.78 -16.54 -7.95
CA GLY A 24 7.51 -17.27 -8.98
C GLY A 24 6.62 -18.33 -9.64
N ARG A 25 6.91 -19.61 -9.40
CA ARG A 25 6.12 -20.75 -9.94
C ARG A 25 5.12 -21.33 -8.94
N GLN A 26 5.14 -20.88 -7.68
CA GLN A 26 4.28 -21.42 -6.63
C GLN A 26 2.94 -20.68 -6.63
N ARG A 27 1.84 -21.43 -6.73
CA ARG A 27 0.48 -20.89 -6.58
C ARG A 27 0.11 -20.90 -5.10
N ILE A 28 -0.25 -19.73 -4.58
CA ILE A 28 -0.71 -19.55 -3.20
C ILE A 28 -2.20 -19.22 -3.22
N LYS A 29 -2.97 -19.94 -2.40
CA LYS A 29 -4.36 -19.64 -2.09
C LYS A 29 -4.44 -18.94 -0.75
N VAL A 30 -5.18 -17.84 -0.68
CA VAL A 30 -5.36 -17.04 0.54
C VAL A 30 -6.84 -16.93 0.82
N CYS A 31 -7.23 -17.18 2.07
CA CYS A 31 -8.57 -16.95 2.57
C CYS A 31 -8.47 -16.55 4.05
N SER A 32 -9.29 -15.57 4.47
CA SER A 32 -9.42 -15.15 5.89
C SER A 32 -8.10 -14.83 6.58
N VAL A 33 -7.15 -14.24 5.85
CA VAL A 33 -5.91 -13.72 6.42
C VAL A 33 -6.17 -12.30 6.92
N GLN A 34 -5.79 -12.00 8.15
CA GLN A 34 -5.92 -10.65 8.67
C GLN A 34 -4.87 -9.73 8.05
N THR A 35 -5.30 -8.55 7.61
CA THR A 35 -4.44 -7.43 7.21
C THR A 35 -4.79 -6.22 8.06
N GLU A 36 -3.84 -5.30 8.18
CA GLU A 36 -4.00 -4.00 8.85
C GLU A 36 -3.64 -2.90 7.86
N ILE A 37 -4.40 -1.81 7.86
CA ILE A 37 -4.16 -0.64 7.01
C ILE A 37 -4.09 0.58 7.93
N ASP A 38 -2.93 1.24 7.94
CA ASP A 38 -2.70 2.43 8.76
C ASP A 38 -3.59 3.59 8.29
N ALA A 39 -3.63 3.82 6.98
CA ALA A 39 -4.55 4.77 6.36
C ALA A 39 -4.86 4.39 4.92
N GLY A 40 -6.12 4.47 4.53
CA GLY A 40 -6.55 4.39 3.15
C GLY A 40 -7.50 5.54 2.81
N TYR A 41 -7.16 6.22 1.73
CA TYR A 41 -7.90 7.35 1.21
C TYR A 41 -8.64 6.93 -0.04
N GLU A 42 -9.92 7.24 -0.11
CA GLU A 42 -10.76 6.95 -1.25
C GLU A 42 -11.15 8.26 -1.94
N GLY A 43 -10.90 8.30 -3.25
CA GLY A 43 -11.35 9.37 -4.13
C GLY A 43 -12.40 8.86 -5.10
N LYS A 44 -12.77 9.70 -6.07
CA LYS A 44 -13.78 9.38 -7.09
C LYS A 44 -13.37 8.17 -7.94
N ASN A 45 -12.10 8.10 -8.34
CA ASN A 45 -11.61 7.11 -9.32
C ASN A 45 -10.51 6.17 -8.77
N GLN A 46 -10.04 6.40 -7.55
CA GLN A 46 -8.93 5.64 -6.99
C GLN A 46 -9.03 5.47 -5.48
N ILE A 47 -8.31 4.47 -4.98
CA ILE A 47 -8.01 4.27 -3.57
C ILE A 47 -6.50 4.37 -3.42
N VAL A 48 -6.05 4.97 -2.32
CA VAL A 48 -4.64 5.09 -1.94
C VAL A 48 -4.48 4.47 -0.57
N LEU A 49 -3.82 3.31 -0.50
CA LEU A 49 -3.49 2.62 0.74
C LEU A 49 -2.09 3.02 1.17
N ILE A 50 -1.91 3.32 2.46
CA ILE A 50 -0.65 3.75 3.06
C ILE A 50 -0.26 2.74 4.14
N GLU A 51 0.93 2.18 4.00
CA GLU A 51 1.64 1.47 5.06
C GLU A 51 2.69 2.41 5.64
N ALA A 52 2.63 2.66 6.94
CA ALA A 52 3.52 3.56 7.65
C ALA A 52 4.52 2.78 8.52
N LYS A 53 5.78 3.22 8.51
CA LYS A 53 6.85 2.71 9.38
C LYS A 53 7.62 3.84 10.05
N SER A 54 8.16 3.52 11.23
CA SER A 54 9.18 4.37 11.87
C SER A 54 10.54 4.16 11.22
N ALA A 55 11.40 5.17 11.37
CA ALA A 55 12.77 5.20 10.88
C ALA A 55 13.54 3.90 11.15
N GLY A 56 14.31 3.43 10.17
CA GLY A 56 15.28 2.33 10.35
C GLY A 56 14.77 0.97 9.88
N THR A 57 13.70 0.96 9.08
CA THR A 57 13.25 -0.27 8.42
C THR A 57 14.16 -0.56 7.24
N GLU A 58 15.16 -1.42 7.41
CA GLU A 58 16.08 -1.81 6.31
C GLU A 58 15.38 -2.66 5.26
N ASN A 59 14.42 -3.49 5.68
CA ASN A 59 13.67 -4.39 4.82
C ASN A 59 12.21 -4.45 5.26
N THR A 60 11.29 -4.33 4.31
CA THR A 60 9.85 -4.52 4.50
C THR A 60 9.36 -5.70 3.68
N ILE A 61 8.49 -6.52 4.26
CA ILE A 61 7.84 -7.60 3.53
C ILE A 61 6.79 -7.03 2.58
N ILE A 62 6.93 -7.34 1.28
CA ILE A 62 6.01 -6.91 0.20
C ILE A 62 4.54 -7.20 0.53
N ARG A 63 4.27 -8.26 1.28
CA ARG A 63 2.95 -8.67 1.77
C ARG A 63 2.16 -7.54 2.46
N GLN A 64 2.84 -6.65 3.20
CA GLN A 64 2.21 -5.49 3.85
C GLN A 64 1.57 -4.52 2.84
N LEU A 65 2.07 -4.48 1.60
CA LEU A 65 1.45 -3.73 0.51
C LEU A 65 0.52 -4.61 -0.34
N TYR A 66 0.96 -5.84 -0.67
CA TYR A 66 0.28 -6.69 -1.61
C TYR A 66 -1.08 -7.19 -1.12
N TYR A 67 -1.19 -7.63 0.14
CA TYR A 67 -2.44 -8.21 0.63
C TYR A 67 -3.53 -7.15 0.78
N PRO A 68 -3.27 -5.96 1.35
CA PRO A 68 -4.22 -4.85 1.30
C PRO A 68 -4.61 -4.47 -0.13
N PHE A 69 -3.64 -4.38 -1.05
CA PHE A 69 -3.92 -4.14 -2.47
C PHE A 69 -4.89 -5.18 -3.06
N ARG A 70 -4.61 -6.48 -2.89
CA ARG A 70 -5.45 -7.57 -3.38
C ARG A 70 -6.84 -7.53 -2.77
N GLN A 71 -6.91 -7.31 -1.47
CA GLN A 71 -8.17 -7.18 -0.75
C GLN A 71 -9.01 -6.05 -1.36
N TRP A 72 -8.50 -4.83 -1.42
CA TRP A 72 -9.29 -3.69 -1.86
C TRP A 72 -9.57 -3.70 -3.35
N GLN A 73 -8.63 -4.17 -4.17
CA GLN A 73 -8.86 -4.28 -5.61
C GLN A 73 -9.97 -5.29 -5.93
N ASN A 74 -10.23 -6.26 -5.07
CA ASN A 74 -11.37 -7.17 -5.19
C ASN A 74 -12.71 -6.52 -4.82
N HIS A 75 -12.70 -5.49 -3.96
CA HIS A 75 -13.92 -4.82 -3.49
C HIS A 75 -14.32 -3.61 -4.35
N THR A 76 -13.47 -3.17 -5.28
CA THR A 76 -13.72 -1.98 -6.08
C THR A 76 -13.19 -2.08 -7.51
N LYS A 77 -13.84 -1.36 -8.42
CA LYS A 77 -13.35 -1.12 -9.79
C LYS A 77 -12.37 0.06 -9.85
N LYS A 78 -12.25 0.85 -8.78
CA LYS A 78 -11.31 1.97 -8.70
C LYS A 78 -9.87 1.43 -8.73
N LYS A 79 -8.94 2.23 -9.26
CA LYS A 79 -7.52 1.88 -9.21
C LYS A 79 -7.03 1.92 -7.75
N VAL A 80 -6.50 0.83 -7.24
CA VAL A 80 -5.87 0.79 -5.92
C VAL A 80 -4.38 1.07 -6.05
N ASN A 81 -3.90 2.11 -5.38
CA ASN A 81 -2.49 2.48 -5.32
C ASN A 81 -1.96 2.18 -3.92
N THR A 82 -0.70 1.77 -3.83
CA THR A 82 -0.03 1.54 -2.54
C THR A 82 1.10 2.54 -2.35
N LEU A 83 1.14 3.13 -1.16
CA LEU A 83 2.20 4.00 -0.70
C LEU A 83 2.86 3.36 0.52
N PHE A 84 4.19 3.36 0.51
CA PHE A 84 4.98 3.14 1.70
C PHE A 84 5.40 4.51 2.25
N PHE A 85 5.28 4.70 3.54
CA PHE A 85 5.57 5.95 4.23
C PHE A 85 6.53 5.67 5.38
N GLU A 86 7.62 6.43 5.45
CA GLU A 86 8.57 6.37 6.57
C GLU A 86 8.78 7.77 7.14
N LYS A 87 8.70 7.88 8.47
CA LYS A 87 9.18 9.06 9.20
C LYS A 87 10.57 8.77 9.76
N SER A 88 11.58 9.45 9.24
CA SER A 88 12.95 9.37 9.74
C SER A 88 13.20 10.38 10.86
N HIS A 89 13.50 9.88 12.06
CA HIS A 89 13.80 10.72 13.22
C HIS A 89 15.21 11.34 13.17
N LYS A 90 16.15 10.76 12.41
CA LYS A 90 17.55 11.22 12.36
C LYS A 90 17.70 12.53 11.59
N ASP A 91 16.96 12.68 10.51
CA ASP A 91 17.03 13.84 9.61
C ASP A 91 15.71 14.63 9.57
N ASP A 92 14.76 14.30 10.45
CA ASP A 92 13.41 14.86 10.53
C ASP A 92 12.75 14.99 9.15
N ALA A 93 12.76 13.88 8.42
CA ALA A 93 12.25 13.81 7.06
C ALA A 93 11.15 12.74 6.92
N TYR A 94 10.22 13.03 6.02
CA TYR A 94 9.14 12.15 5.61
C TYR A 94 9.43 11.63 4.22
N SER A 95 9.58 10.33 4.09
CA SER A 95 9.82 9.66 2.83
C SER A 95 8.58 8.88 2.40
N ILE A 96 8.21 9.02 1.14
CA ILE A 96 7.03 8.37 0.57
C ILE A 96 7.44 7.69 -0.72
N TRP A 97 7.11 6.41 -0.86
CA TRP A 97 7.36 5.64 -2.06
C TRP A 97 6.06 5.07 -2.58
N LYS A 98 5.81 5.28 -3.88
CA LYS A 98 4.69 4.67 -4.57
C LYS A 98 5.13 3.36 -5.22
N PHE A 99 4.38 2.31 -4.92
CA PHE A 99 4.50 1.02 -5.58
C PHE A 99 3.23 0.68 -6.34
N GLU A 100 3.37 -0.11 -7.40
CA GLU A 100 2.27 -0.70 -8.15
C GLU A 100 2.57 -2.17 -8.43
N PHE A 101 1.52 -2.99 -8.55
CA PHE A 101 1.65 -4.39 -8.97
C PHE A 101 1.24 -4.50 -10.44
N GLY A 102 2.20 -4.81 -11.30
CA GLY A 102 1.97 -4.84 -12.75
C GLY A 102 1.00 -5.93 -13.20
N LYS A 103 0.88 -7.01 -12.42
CA LYS A 103 -0.10 -8.08 -12.61
C LYS A 103 -0.71 -8.41 -11.26
N ILE A 104 -2.04 -8.36 -11.18
CA ILE A 104 -2.73 -8.53 -9.90
C ILE A 104 -2.42 -9.89 -9.26
N ASP A 105 -2.28 -10.95 -10.05
CA ASP A 105 -2.06 -12.34 -9.66
C ASP A 105 -0.59 -12.75 -9.54
N ASP A 106 0.35 -11.81 -9.63
CA ASP A 106 1.78 -12.06 -9.52
C ASP A 106 2.39 -11.21 -8.40
N TYR A 107 2.82 -11.87 -7.32
CA TYR A 107 3.43 -11.24 -6.15
C TYR A 107 4.75 -10.53 -6.49
N ASN A 108 5.49 -11.07 -7.46
CA ASN A 108 6.78 -10.55 -7.91
C ASN A 108 6.62 -9.37 -8.88
N SER A 109 5.39 -9.04 -9.29
CA SER A 109 5.11 -7.93 -10.22
C SER A 109 5.16 -6.55 -9.58
N ILE A 110 5.56 -6.44 -8.31
CA ILE A 110 5.76 -5.15 -7.64
C ILE A 110 6.77 -4.31 -8.41
N LYS A 111 6.43 -3.03 -8.60
CA LYS A 111 7.27 -2.06 -9.29
C LYS A 111 7.31 -0.78 -8.50
N PHE A 112 8.50 -0.25 -8.33
CA PHE A 112 8.70 1.12 -7.88
C PHE A 112 8.22 2.08 -8.98
N VAL A 113 7.43 3.10 -8.60
CA VAL A 113 6.91 4.09 -9.54
C VAL A 113 7.58 5.44 -9.33
N LYS A 114 7.52 5.97 -8.11
CA LYS A 114 8.13 7.26 -7.75
C LYS A 114 8.28 7.39 -6.24
N ALA A 115 9.20 8.26 -5.82
CA ALA A 115 9.41 8.60 -4.43
C ALA A 115 9.44 10.12 -4.24
N GLY A 116 9.22 10.56 -3.01
CA GLY A 116 9.45 11.92 -2.57
C GLY A 116 9.95 11.94 -1.13
N LYS A 117 10.82 12.90 -0.82
CA LYS A 117 11.34 13.15 0.52
C LYS A 117 11.06 14.59 0.90
N PHE A 118 10.43 14.79 2.05
CA PHE A 118 9.89 16.07 2.48
C PHE A 118 10.32 16.40 3.90
N LYS A 119 10.50 17.68 4.20
CA LYS A 119 10.62 18.20 5.56
C LYS A 119 9.50 19.19 5.79
N ILE A 120 8.90 19.16 6.98
CA ILE A 120 7.94 20.18 7.38
C ILE A 120 8.73 21.40 7.84
N LYS A 121 8.45 22.57 7.27
CA LYS A 121 8.96 23.84 7.77
C LYS A 121 7.83 24.52 8.52
N GLU A 122 8.10 24.94 9.75
CA GLU A 122 7.21 25.85 10.45
C GLU A 122 7.13 27.18 9.69
N ARG A 123 5.97 27.83 9.79
CA ARG A 123 5.66 29.09 9.11
C ARG A 123 6.24 30.29 9.82
#